data_AF-A0A418ERS7-F1
#
_entry.id   AF-A0A418ERS7-F1
#
_cell.length_a   1.000
_cell.length_b   1.000
_cell.length_c   1.000
_cell.angle_alpha   90.00
_cell.angle_beta   90.00
_cell.angle_gamma   90.00
#
_symmetry.space_group_name_H-M   'P 1'
#
loop_
_entity.id
_entity.type
_entity.pdbx_description
1 polymer ?
#
loop_
_entity_poly.entity_id
_entity_poly.type
_entity_poly.pdbx_seq_one_letter_code
_entity_poly.pdbx_strand_id
1 'polypeptide(L)'
;VQQDMVGYYKPGTTPVVAFTLDFSYIPLVDFLKKLVTKYLSIGYVDRTIGYASSDHASWFRAGYPSSFPFEAARGNSNPYAHTSNDTLANINWVHVADFTKFSIAYVVELTQQTKAAC
;
A
#
# COMPACT_ATOMS: atom_id res chain seq x y z
N VAL A 1 -4.70 4.52 -6.54
CA VAL A 1 -3.90 3.74 -5.56
C VAL A 1 -4.42 2.33 -5.58
N GLN A 2 -3.57 1.34 -5.79
CA GLN A 2 -3.95 -0.08 -5.86
C GLN A 2 -3.87 -0.72 -4.48
N GLN A 3 -4.82 -1.59 -4.16
CA GLN A 3 -4.79 -2.46 -2.97
C GLN A 3 -4.74 -3.91 -3.46
N ASP A 4 -3.58 -4.54 -3.35
CA ASP A 4 -3.37 -5.93 -3.75
C ASP A 4 -2.46 -6.57 -2.71
N MET A 5 -3.06 -7.47 -1.93
CA MET A 5 -2.53 -8.01 -0.68
C MET A 5 -2.36 -6.94 0.42
N VAL A 6 -3.24 -6.99 1.43
CA VAL A 6 -3.31 -6.02 2.54
C VAL A 6 -3.42 -6.69 3.92
N GLY A 7 -3.33 -8.01 3.97
CA GLY A 7 -3.83 -8.81 5.08
C GLY A 7 -2.78 -9.66 5.77
N TYR A 8 -1.59 -9.80 5.21
CA TYR A 8 -0.54 -10.62 5.78
C TYR A 8 0.74 -9.80 6.04
N TYR A 9 1.36 -10.09 7.17
CA TYR A 9 2.78 -9.84 7.37
C TYR A 9 3.39 -11.06 8.04
N LYS A 10 4.67 -11.34 7.75
CA LYS A 10 5.34 -12.52 8.27
C LYS A 10 5.34 -12.53 9.81
N PRO A 11 4.86 -13.61 10.47
CA PRO A 11 4.92 -13.73 11.92
C PRO A 11 6.34 -13.48 12.46
N GLY A 12 6.45 -12.73 13.56
CA GLY A 12 7.74 -12.33 14.13
C GLY A 12 8.41 -11.14 13.46
N THR A 13 7.75 -10.47 12.50
CA THR A 13 8.22 -9.23 11.89
C THR A 13 7.32 -8.04 12.25
N THR A 14 7.81 -6.83 12.03
CA THR A 14 7.05 -5.60 12.25
C THR A 14 6.10 -5.34 11.08
N PRO A 15 4.80 -5.09 11.32
CA PRO A 15 3.87 -4.70 10.27
C PRO A 15 4.24 -3.33 9.70
N VAL A 16 4.16 -3.19 8.39
CA VAL A 16 4.52 -1.97 7.65
C VAL A 16 3.64 -1.82 6.42
N VAL A 17 3.58 -0.59 5.88
CA VAL A 17 3.15 -0.36 4.50
C VAL A 17 4.40 -0.27 3.61
N ALA A 18 4.58 -1.21 2.68
CA ALA A 18 5.70 -1.17 1.75
C ALA A 18 5.30 -0.40 0.48
N PHE A 19 6.05 0.64 0.11
CA PHE A 19 5.81 1.40 -1.11
C PHE A 19 6.73 0.93 -2.24
N THR A 20 6.10 0.60 -3.36
CA THR A 20 6.82 0.30 -4.60
C THR A 20 7.28 1.59 -5.26
N LEU A 21 8.59 1.71 -5.53
CA LEU A 21 9.15 2.89 -6.22
C LEU A 21 9.20 2.72 -7.74
N ASP A 22 9.21 1.49 -8.24
CA ASP A 22 9.05 1.16 -9.65
C ASP A 22 7.57 1.16 -10.08
N PHE A 23 7.32 1.53 -11.34
CA PHE A 23 5.96 1.64 -11.93
C PHE A 23 4.97 2.48 -11.11
N SER A 24 5.47 3.45 -10.33
CA SER A 24 4.68 4.32 -9.46
C SER A 24 5.07 5.78 -9.63
N TYR A 25 4.12 6.68 -9.39
CA TYR A 25 4.33 8.13 -9.43
C TYR A 25 4.84 8.62 -8.08
N ILE A 26 6.11 9.05 -8.04
CA ILE A 26 6.82 9.37 -6.79
C ILE A 26 6.12 10.46 -5.95
N PRO A 27 5.61 11.58 -6.50
CA PRO A 27 4.90 12.56 -5.69
C PRO A 27 3.63 12.01 -5.00
N LEU A 28 2.94 11.04 -5.63
CA LEU A 28 1.83 10.32 -4.99
C LEU A 28 2.36 9.41 -3.87
N VAL A 29 3.45 8.68 -4.10
CA VAL A 29 4.08 7.85 -3.04
C VAL A 29 4.44 8.70 -1.81
N ASP A 30 5.05 9.86 -2.01
CA ASP A 30 5.44 10.75 -0.91
C ASP A 30 4.23 11.32 -0.15
N PHE A 31 3.14 11.63 -0.86
CA PHE A 31 1.87 11.98 -0.23
C PHE A 31 1.35 10.84 0.64
N LEU A 32 1.31 9.61 0.12
CA LEU A 32 0.82 8.44 0.84
C LEU A 32 1.68 8.11 2.08
N LYS A 33 3.01 8.27 2.00
CA LYS A 33 3.91 8.12 3.16
C LYS A 33 3.53 9.06 4.32
N LYS A 34 3.15 10.31 4.01
CA LYS A 34 2.66 11.26 5.03
C LYS A 34 1.37 10.77 5.68
N LEU A 35 0.47 10.15 4.91
CA LEU A 35 -0.76 9.59 5.44
C LEU A 35 -0.49 8.42 6.40
N VAL A 36 0.46 7.54 6.06
CA VAL A 36 0.89 6.46 6.96
C VAL A 36 1.39 7.04 8.29
N THR A 37 2.32 8.00 8.24
CA THR A 37 2.84 8.66 9.46
C THR A 37 1.76 9.36 10.27
N LYS A 38 0.76 9.96 9.62
CA LYS A 38 -0.26 10.77 10.29
C LYS A 38 -1.37 9.92 10.92
N TYR A 39 -1.80 8.85 10.23
CA TYR A 39 -3.06 8.17 10.54
C TYR A 39 -2.92 6.72 10.99
N LEU A 40 -1.74 6.10 10.80
CA LEU A 40 -1.51 4.72 11.23
C LEU A 40 -0.54 4.66 12.41
N SER A 41 -0.62 3.58 13.18
CA SER A 41 0.37 3.23 14.21
C SER A 41 1.56 2.44 13.66
N ILE A 42 1.45 1.93 12.43
CA ILE A 42 2.53 1.20 11.74
C ILE A 42 3.36 2.14 10.86
N GLY A 43 4.61 1.75 10.61
CA GLY A 43 5.52 2.50 9.75
C GLY A 43 5.35 2.16 8.26
N TYR A 44 6.21 2.76 7.43
CA TYR A 44 6.36 2.38 6.03
C TYR A 44 7.81 2.05 5.70
N VAL A 45 8.00 1.31 4.61
CA VAL A 45 9.32 1.01 4.03
C VAL A 45 9.27 1.16 2.51
N ASP A 46 10.42 1.39 1.89
CA ASP A 46 10.53 1.32 0.44
C ASP A 46 10.82 -0.11 -0.01
N ARG A 47 10.24 -0.48 -1.16
CA ARG A 47 10.41 -1.78 -1.80
C ARG A 47 10.54 -1.60 -3.31
N THR A 48 11.27 -2.53 -3.92
CA THR A 48 11.32 -2.70 -5.38
C THR A 48 10.72 -4.04 -5.73
N ILE A 49 9.86 -4.08 -6.75
CA ILE A 49 9.24 -5.32 -7.23
C ILE A 49 9.96 -5.83 -8.49
N GLY A 50 10.41 -4.93 -9.37
CA GLY A 50 11.23 -5.23 -10.54
C GLY A 50 10.45 -5.55 -11.80
N TYR A 51 9.12 -5.56 -11.75
CA TYR A 51 8.23 -5.77 -12.90
C TYR A 51 6.84 -5.16 -12.64
N ALA A 52 6.04 -5.03 -13.70
CA ALA A 52 4.66 -4.56 -13.62
C ALA A 52 3.76 -5.61 -12.91
N SER A 53 3.69 -5.53 -11.58
CA SER A 53 3.20 -6.64 -10.75
C SER A 53 1.69 -6.68 -10.48
N SER A 54 1.00 -5.55 -10.60
CA SER A 54 -0.44 -5.43 -10.32
C SER A 54 -1.03 -4.26 -11.11
N ASP A 55 -2.31 -3.97 -10.94
CA ASP A 55 -3.07 -3.05 -11.82
C ASP A 55 -2.56 -1.61 -11.82
N HIS A 56 -1.85 -1.18 -10.77
CA HIS A 56 -1.20 0.14 -10.71
C HIS A 56 -0.29 0.41 -11.93
N ALA A 57 0.34 -0.63 -12.49
CA ALA A 57 1.24 -0.53 -13.62
C ALA A 57 0.50 -0.20 -14.93
N SER A 58 -0.79 -0.56 -15.05
CA SER A 58 -1.63 -0.18 -16.20
C SER A 58 -1.89 1.33 -16.18
N TRP A 59 -2.25 1.88 -15.03
CA TRP A 59 -2.44 3.32 -14.84
C TRP A 59 -1.13 4.11 -15.05
N PHE A 60 -0.02 3.58 -14.52
CA PHE A 60 1.30 4.18 -14.70
C PHE A 60 1.67 4.28 -16.19
N ARG A 61 1.47 3.18 -16.95
CA ARG A 61 1.76 3.14 -18.39
C ARG A 61 0.88 4.06 -19.21
N ALA A 62 -0.35 4.31 -18.77
CA ALA A 62 -1.25 5.28 -19.38
C ALA A 62 -0.94 6.74 -18.99
N GLY A 63 0.08 6.99 -18.16
CA GLY A 63 0.51 8.33 -17.76
C GLY A 63 -0.25 8.93 -16.57
N TYR A 64 -1.10 8.14 -15.89
CA TYR A 64 -1.83 8.61 -14.72
C TYR A 64 -1.02 8.39 -13.43
N PRO A 65 -1.09 9.31 -12.45
CA PRO A 65 -0.52 9.10 -11.12
C PRO A 65 -1.05 7.81 -10.46
N SER A 66 -0.19 6.82 -10.29
CA SER A 66 -0.52 5.56 -9.63
C SER A 66 0.52 5.19 -8.57
N SER A 67 0.13 4.34 -7.63
CA SER A 67 0.99 3.85 -6.56
C SER A 67 0.44 2.52 -6.04
N PHE A 68 1.34 1.68 -5.52
CA PHE A 68 1.06 0.37 -4.97
C PHE A 68 1.65 0.19 -3.57
N PRO A 69 0.91 0.58 -2.52
CA PRO A 69 1.19 0.20 -1.14
C PRO A 69 0.91 -1.30 -0.95
N PHE A 70 1.85 -2.00 -0.31
CA PHE A 70 1.86 -3.45 -0.19
C PHE A 70 2.02 -3.89 1.27
N GLU A 71 1.41 -5.01 1.65
CA GLU A 71 1.30 -5.48 3.04
C GLU A 71 2.62 -5.79 3.77
N ALA A 72 3.72 -6.04 3.05
CA ALA A 72 4.95 -6.52 3.64
C ALA A 72 6.24 -6.02 2.97
N ALA A 73 7.29 -5.87 3.78
CA ALA A 73 8.65 -5.61 3.31
C ALA A 73 9.14 -6.70 2.33
N ARG A 74 10.16 -6.37 1.54
CA ARG A 74 10.77 -7.32 0.60
C ARG A 74 11.22 -8.58 1.33
N GLY A 75 10.84 -9.76 0.82
CA GLY A 75 11.16 -11.07 1.42
C GLY A 75 10.19 -11.55 2.50
N ASN A 76 9.20 -10.74 2.88
CA ASN A 76 8.20 -11.07 3.91
C ASN A 76 6.76 -11.15 3.37
N SER A 77 6.58 -11.19 2.04
CA SER A 77 5.28 -11.40 1.39
C SER A 77 4.65 -12.72 1.82
N ASN A 78 3.31 -12.79 1.76
CA ASN A 78 2.56 -14.03 2.00
C ASN A 78 3.10 -15.19 1.14
N PRO A 79 3.68 -16.24 1.75
CA PRO A 79 4.21 -17.39 1.00
C PRO A 79 3.10 -18.31 0.47
N TYR A 80 1.85 -18.11 0.90
CA TYR A 80 0.71 -18.92 0.51
C TYR A 80 -0.03 -18.37 -0.72
N ALA A 81 0.28 -17.15 -1.16
CA ALA A 81 -0.34 -16.54 -2.33
C ALA A 81 -0.27 -17.48 -3.55
N HIS A 82 -1.36 -17.59 -4.31
CA HIS A 82 -1.51 -18.54 -5.43
C HIS A 82 -1.44 -20.03 -5.06
N THR A 83 -1.71 -20.38 -3.82
CA THR A 83 -1.85 -21.78 -3.37
C THR A 83 -3.20 -21.99 -2.70
N SER A 84 -3.60 -23.25 -2.48
CA SER A 84 -4.80 -23.58 -1.70
C SER A 84 -4.70 -23.17 -0.23
N ASN A 85 -3.52 -22.80 0.26
CA ASN A 85 -3.30 -22.33 1.63
C ASN A 85 -3.50 -20.81 1.78
N ASP A 86 -3.79 -20.08 0.69
CA ASP A 86 -4.19 -18.68 0.77
C ASP A 86 -5.61 -18.58 1.34
N THR A 87 -5.70 -18.59 2.67
CA THR A 87 -6.95 -18.71 3.41
C THR A 87 -7.03 -17.62 4.48
N LEU A 88 -8.25 -17.36 4.95
CA LEU A 88 -8.51 -16.39 6.01
C LEU A 88 -7.77 -16.70 7.32
N ALA A 89 -7.35 -17.94 7.55
CA ALA A 89 -6.56 -18.33 8.72
C ALA A 89 -5.17 -17.65 8.75
N ASN A 90 -4.65 -17.24 7.59
CA ASN A 90 -3.36 -16.54 7.46
C ASN A 90 -3.52 -15.01 7.42
N ILE A 91 -4.75 -14.49 7.53
CA ILE A 91 -5.01 -13.05 7.49
C ILE A 91 -4.97 -12.45 8.90
N ASN A 92 -4.23 -11.37 9.04
CA ASN A 92 -4.27 -10.49 10.19
C ASN A 92 -5.27 -9.34 9.94
N TRP A 93 -6.43 -9.43 10.59
CA TRP A 93 -7.49 -8.44 10.43
C TRP A 93 -7.17 -7.03 10.96
N VAL A 94 -6.21 -6.91 11.89
CA VAL A 94 -5.72 -5.60 12.34
C VAL A 94 -4.94 -4.93 11.22
N HIS A 95 -4.12 -5.68 10.49
CA HIS A 95 -3.38 -5.16 9.33
C HIS A 95 -4.31 -4.74 8.19
N VAL A 96 -5.34 -5.54 7.90
CA VAL A 96 -6.41 -5.16 6.96
C VAL A 96 -7.08 -3.85 7.38
N ALA A 97 -7.36 -3.69 8.68
CA ALA A 97 -7.96 -2.47 9.21
C ALA A 97 -7.03 -1.26 9.05
N ASP A 98 -5.72 -1.42 9.21
CA ASP A 98 -4.75 -0.34 8.96
C ASP A 98 -4.74 0.09 7.49
N PHE A 99 -4.73 -0.85 6.54
CA PHE A 99 -4.85 -0.54 5.10
C PHE A 99 -6.20 0.08 4.73
N THR A 100 -7.27 -0.30 5.43
CA THR A 100 -8.60 0.30 5.27
C THR A 100 -8.61 1.75 5.74
N LYS A 101 -8.09 2.03 6.94
CA LYS A 101 -7.92 3.39 7.47
C LYS A 101 -7.08 4.25 6.54
N PHE A 102 -5.96 3.70 6.06
CA PHE A 102 -5.09 4.36 5.10
C PHE A 102 -5.81 4.72 3.79
N SER A 103 -6.61 3.79 3.24
CA SER A 103 -7.37 4.02 2.01
C SER A 103 -8.43 5.11 2.20
N ILE A 104 -9.11 5.13 3.36
CA ILE A 104 -10.05 6.18 3.71
C ILE A 104 -9.33 7.53 3.84
N ALA A 105 -8.20 7.59 4.55
CA ALA A 105 -7.40 8.79 4.69
C ALA A 105 -6.94 9.32 3.32
N TYR A 106 -6.52 8.44 2.40
CA TYR A 106 -6.17 8.82 1.04
C TYR A 106 -7.33 9.48 0.31
N VAL A 107 -8.52 8.87 0.31
CA VAL A 107 -9.69 9.44 -0.37
C VAL A 107 -10.06 10.79 0.24
N VAL A 108 -10.10 10.89 1.57
CA VAL A 108 -10.47 12.11 2.29
C VAL A 108 -9.47 13.23 2.04
N GLU A 109 -8.17 12.98 2.18
CA GLU A 109 -7.14 14.02 2.03
C GLU A 109 -6.90 14.42 0.57
N LEU A 110 -7.13 13.50 -0.39
CA LEU A 110 -7.05 13.83 -1.81
C LEU A 110 -8.22 14.71 -2.28
N THR A 111 -9.42 14.49 -1.73
CA THR A 111 -10.65 15.12 -2.21
C THR A 111 -11.09 16.33 -1.40
N GLN A 112 -10.48 16.58 -0.24
CA GLN A 112 -10.66 17.82 0.48
C GLN A 112 -10.25 18.99 -0.42
N GLN A 113 -11.20 19.87 -0.72
CA GLN A 113 -10.89 21.14 -1.36
C GLN A 113 -9.86 21.87 -0.51
N THR A 114 -8.67 22.11 -1.06
CA THR A 114 -7.89 23.25 -0.61
C THR A 114 -8.79 24.46 -0.84
N LYS A 115 -9.22 25.14 0.23
CA LYS A 115 -9.61 26.53 0.08
C LYS A 115 -8.42 27.20 -0.58
N ALA A 116 -8.50 27.45 -1.88
CA ALA A 116 -7.65 28.42 -2.52
C ALA A 116 -7.80 29.68 -1.67
N ALA A 117 -6.70 30.17 -1.09
CA ALA A 117 -6.71 31.49 -0.49
C ALA A 117 -7.16 32.46 -1.59
N CYS A 118 -8.38 32.99 -1.44
CA CYS A 118 -8.84 34.14 -2.21
C CYS A 118 -8.08 35.37 -1.78
#